data_AF-A0A0M2Q1B3-F1
#
_entry.id   AF-A0A0M2Q1B3-F1
#
_cell.length_a   1.000
_cell.length_b   1.000
_cell.length_c   1.000
_cell.angle_alpha   90.00
_cell.angle_beta   90.00
_cell.angle_gamma   90.00
#
_symmetry.space_group_name_H-M   'P 1'
#
loop_
_entity.id
_entity.type
_entity.pdbx_description
1 polymer ?
#
loop_
_entity_poly.entity_id
_entity_poly.type
_entity_poly.pdbx_seq_one_letter_code
_entity_poly.pdbx_strand_id
1 'polypeptide(L)'
;MPRRDFYHDSVKNALTKEGWRITHDPLILGDLELRVYPDLGAEKNVAERGMRTLAIEIKVFGAVGQISELQKAIGQYVLYRSILRRQDLIRLLYLAVSAEIYSTLFQKQIILNLIQDENIRLLVLALWE
;
A
#
# COMPACT_ATOMS: atom_id res chain seq x y z
N MET A 1 -15.30 -16.36 0.66
CA MET A 1 -14.58 -15.82 1.85
C MET A 1 -13.45 -14.98 1.32
N PRO A 2 -13.31 -13.70 1.71
CA PRO A 2 -12.44 -12.81 0.95
C PRO A 2 -10.99 -13.27 1.10
N ARG A 3 -10.21 -13.13 0.02
CA ARG A 3 -8.75 -13.26 -0.13
C ARG A 3 -7.90 -12.47 0.90
N ARG A 4 -8.54 -11.91 1.92
CA ARG A 4 -7.97 -11.05 2.96
C ARG A 4 -6.85 -11.80 3.68
N ASP A 5 -7.09 -13.02 4.14
CA ASP A 5 -6.15 -13.69 5.05
C ASP A 5 -4.82 -14.04 4.37
N PHE A 6 -4.84 -14.59 3.16
CA PHE A 6 -3.61 -15.11 2.53
C PHE A 6 -2.60 -14.01 2.13
N TYR A 7 -3.07 -12.94 1.49
CA TYR A 7 -2.18 -11.90 0.97
C TYR A 7 -1.77 -10.88 2.02
N HIS A 8 -2.69 -10.58 2.94
CA HIS A 8 -2.44 -9.68 4.04
C HIS A 8 -1.35 -10.21 4.96
N ASP A 9 -1.46 -11.47 5.37
CA ASP A 9 -0.47 -12.10 6.25
C ASP A 9 0.90 -12.24 5.57
N SER A 10 0.94 -12.55 4.28
CA SER A 10 2.20 -12.60 3.52
C SER A 10 2.91 -11.25 3.48
N VAL A 11 2.19 -10.14 3.24
CA VAL A 11 2.75 -8.78 3.29
C VAL A 11 3.24 -8.45 4.69
N LYS A 12 2.43 -8.74 5.71
CA LYS A 12 2.75 -8.52 7.13
C LYS A 12 4.01 -9.28 7.56
N ASN A 13 4.12 -10.55 7.17
CA ASN A 13 5.25 -11.40 7.45
C ASN A 13 6.51 -10.92 6.73
N ALA A 14 6.41 -10.51 5.45
CA ALA A 14 7.53 -9.95 4.71
C ALA A 14 8.07 -8.67 5.37
N LEU A 15 7.18 -7.75 5.77
CA LEU A 15 7.55 -6.53 6.51
C LEU A 15 8.26 -6.87 7.83
N THR A 16 7.73 -7.83 8.59
CA THR A 16 8.29 -8.25 9.87
C THR A 16 9.68 -8.87 9.71
N LYS A 17 9.88 -9.72 8.69
CA LYS A 17 11.20 -10.31 8.34
C LYS A 17 12.21 -9.23 7.95
N GLU A 18 11.76 -8.18 7.29
CA GLU A 18 12.55 -6.99 6.97
C GLU A 18 12.73 -6.04 8.17
N GLY A 19 12.34 -6.43 9.38
CA GLY A 19 12.54 -5.66 10.61
C GLY A 19 11.59 -4.48 10.78
N TRP A 20 10.46 -4.45 10.07
CA TRP A 20 9.37 -3.52 10.36
C TRP A 20 8.49 -4.05 11.48
N ARG A 21 8.14 -3.17 12.42
CA ARG A 21 7.15 -3.44 13.46
C ARG A 21 5.77 -3.04 12.97
N ILE A 22 4.83 -3.97 12.94
CA ILE A 22 3.42 -3.66 12.66
C ILE A 22 2.83 -2.90 13.85
N THR A 23 2.24 -1.74 13.57
CA THR A 23 1.65 -0.84 14.58
C THR A 23 0.13 -0.88 14.55
N HIS A 24 -0.46 -1.08 13.36
CA HIS A 24 -1.90 -1.09 13.15
C HIS A 24 -2.26 -2.07 12.03
N ASP A 25 -3.39 -2.74 12.20
CA ASP A 25 -3.92 -3.76 11.30
C ASP A 25 -5.45 -3.90 11.55
N PRO A 26 -6.31 -3.08 10.90
CA PRO A 26 -5.97 -2.05 9.92
C PRO A 26 -5.49 -0.74 10.56
N LEU A 27 -4.83 0.10 9.76
CA LEU A 27 -4.59 1.51 10.11
C LEU A 27 -5.89 2.28 9.94
N ILE A 28 -6.23 3.15 10.89
CA ILE A 28 -7.40 4.02 10.80
C ILE A 28 -6.92 5.45 10.52
N LEU A 29 -7.41 6.04 9.43
CA LEU A 29 -7.17 7.44 9.07
C LEU A 29 -8.49 8.19 8.94
N GLY A 30 -8.43 9.52 9.02
CA GLY A 30 -9.60 10.40 8.92
C GLY A 30 -10.05 10.92 10.28
N ASP A 31 -11.33 11.24 10.39
CA ASP A 31 -11.92 11.89 11.56
C ASP A 31 -13.25 11.21 11.99
N LEU A 32 -14.14 11.96 12.63
CA LEU A 32 -15.44 11.46 13.08
C LEU A 32 -16.46 11.36 11.93
N GLU A 33 -16.31 12.19 10.88
CA GLU A 33 -17.26 12.26 9.77
C GLU A 33 -16.88 11.28 8.65
N LEU A 34 -15.58 11.08 8.43
CA LEU A 34 -15.09 10.16 7.40
C LEU A 34 -13.85 9.41 7.89
N ARG A 35 -13.96 8.07 7.89
CA ARG A 35 -12.85 7.16 8.19
C ARG A 35 -12.49 6.31 6.99
N VAL A 36 -11.19 6.10 6.82
CA VAL A 36 -10.63 5.18 5.83
C VAL A 36 -9.63 4.24 6.47
N TYR A 37 -9.43 3.09 5.85
CA TYR A 37 -8.76 1.96 6.48
C TYR A 37 -7.68 1.36 5.58
N PRO A 38 -6.50 1.98 5.46
CA PRO A 38 -5.35 1.28 4.87
C PRO A 38 -5.10 -0.04 5.59
N ASP A 39 -4.77 -1.08 4.83
CA ASP A 39 -4.63 -2.44 5.37
C ASP A 39 -3.64 -2.54 6.52
N LEU A 40 -2.49 -1.86 6.45
CA LEU A 40 -1.46 -1.92 7.50
C LEU A 40 -0.83 -0.57 7.81
N GLY A 41 -0.48 -0.41 9.10
CA GLY A 41 0.46 0.61 9.57
C GLY A 41 1.70 -0.04 10.13
N ALA A 42 2.90 0.36 9.70
CA ALA A 42 4.16 -0.20 10.19
C ALA A 42 5.19 0.89 10.53
N GLU A 43 6.20 0.56 11.32
CA GLU A 43 7.33 1.44 11.60
C GLU A 43 8.66 0.69 11.68
N LYS A 44 9.76 1.39 11.42
CA LYS A 44 11.11 0.83 11.56
C LYS A 44 12.06 1.95 11.97
N ASN A 45 12.92 1.67 12.95
CA ASN A 45 14.02 2.56 13.28
C ASN A 45 15.14 2.35 12.24
N VAL A 46 15.48 3.41 11.53
CA VAL A 46 16.58 3.41 10.57
C VAL A 46 17.70 4.24 11.17
N ALA A 47 18.82 3.60 11.53
CA ALA A 47 19.90 4.13 12.37
C ALA A 47 20.38 5.55 11.98
N GLU A 48 20.30 5.93 10.71
CA GLU A 48 20.72 7.25 10.19
C GLU A 48 19.58 8.15 9.68
N ARG A 49 18.34 7.64 9.67
CA ARG A 49 17.17 8.34 9.10
C ARG A 49 16.02 8.51 10.09
N GLY A 50 16.24 8.13 11.35
CA GLY A 50 15.23 8.14 12.41
C GLY A 50 14.12 7.11 12.21
N MET A 51 13.02 7.31 12.91
CA MET A 51 11.84 6.46 12.81
C MET A 51 11.14 6.69 11.46
N ARG A 52 10.98 5.62 10.69
CA ARG A 52 10.14 5.61 9.48
C ARG A 52 8.82 4.98 9.81
N THR A 53 7.71 5.57 9.37
CA THR A 53 6.38 4.99 9.49
C THR A 53 5.75 4.82 8.10
N LEU A 54 5.00 3.73 7.91
CA LEU A 54 4.36 3.36 6.65
C LEU A 54 2.85 3.21 6.83
N ALA A 55 2.09 3.61 5.81
CA ALA A 55 0.73 3.16 5.56
C ALA A 55 0.77 2.29 4.30
N ILE A 56 0.12 1.14 4.33
CA ILE A 56 0.19 0.17 3.23
C ILE A 56 -1.22 -0.24 2.86
N GLU A 57 -1.55 -0.11 1.58
CA GLU A 57 -2.76 -0.65 0.96
C GLU A 57 -2.36 -1.84 0.07
N ILE A 58 -2.98 -3.00 0.25
CA ILE A 58 -2.64 -4.25 -0.42
C ILE A 58 -3.63 -4.51 -1.57
N LYS A 59 -3.11 -4.69 -2.78
CA LYS A 59 -3.93 -4.98 -3.97
C LYS A 59 -3.46 -6.23 -4.71
N VAL A 60 -4.42 -7.13 -4.93
CA VAL A 60 -4.18 -8.45 -5.52
C VAL A 60 -4.33 -8.44 -7.05
N PHE A 61 -5.16 -7.54 -7.60
CA PHE A 61 -5.48 -7.46 -9.04
C PHE A 61 -5.96 -8.78 -9.65
N GLY A 62 -7.28 -8.91 -9.83
CA GLY A 62 -7.87 -10.07 -10.52
C GLY A 62 -7.46 -10.14 -12.01
N ALA A 63 -7.68 -11.29 -12.65
CA ALA A 63 -7.47 -11.45 -14.11
C ALA A 63 -8.49 -10.64 -14.94
N VAL A 64 -9.69 -10.44 -14.39
CA VAL A 64 -10.77 -9.67 -15.02
C VAL A 64 -10.92 -8.34 -14.31
N GLY A 65 -11.09 -7.26 -15.07
CA GLY A 65 -11.39 -5.95 -14.48
C GLY A 65 -10.18 -5.20 -13.92
N GLN A 66 -8.96 -5.54 -14.31
CA GLN A 66 -7.73 -4.89 -13.82
C GLN A 66 -7.76 -3.35 -13.90
N ILE A 67 -8.35 -2.79 -14.96
CA ILE A 67 -8.45 -1.33 -15.12
C ILE A 67 -9.39 -0.70 -14.08
N SER A 68 -10.53 -1.33 -13.78
CA SER A 68 -11.46 -0.80 -12.77
C SER A 68 -10.89 -0.97 -11.36
N GLU A 69 -10.19 -2.07 -11.10
CA GLU A 69 -9.43 -2.26 -9.86
C GLU A 69 -8.31 -1.23 -9.71
N LEU A 70 -7.61 -0.91 -10.80
CA LEU A 70 -6.59 0.13 -10.81
C LEU A 70 -7.20 1.48 -10.48
N GLN A 71 -8.26 1.90 -11.18
CA GLN A 71 -8.95 3.17 -10.92
C GLN A 71 -9.36 3.30 -9.44
N LYS A 72 -9.88 2.22 -8.85
CA LYS A 72 -10.20 2.17 -7.41
C LYS A 72 -8.96 2.32 -6.53
N ALA A 73 -7.90 1.57 -6.83
CA ALA A 73 -6.64 1.63 -6.07
C ALA A 73 -6.01 3.03 -6.12
N ILE A 74 -6.01 3.68 -7.28
CA ILE A 74 -5.53 5.06 -7.45
C ILE A 74 -6.40 6.02 -6.62
N GLY A 75 -7.73 5.90 -6.70
CA GLY A 75 -8.66 6.72 -5.91
C GLY A 75 -8.43 6.60 -4.41
N GLN A 76 -8.28 5.36 -3.90
CA GLN A 76 -7.94 5.11 -2.50
C GLN A 76 -6.58 5.72 -2.13
N TYR A 77 -5.54 5.48 -2.94
CA TYR A 77 -4.20 5.99 -2.69
C TYR A 77 -4.17 7.53 -2.60
N VAL A 78 -4.82 8.21 -3.55
CA VAL A 78 -4.93 9.67 -3.57
C VAL A 78 -5.68 10.19 -2.35
N LEU A 79 -6.80 9.55 -1.98
CA LEU A 79 -7.59 9.91 -0.79
C LEU A 79 -6.76 9.77 0.49
N TYR A 80 -6.10 8.63 0.68
CA TYR A 80 -5.31 8.36 1.89
C TYR A 80 -4.13 9.32 2.00
N ARG A 81 -3.44 9.58 0.88
CA ARG A 81 -2.35 10.56 0.81
C ARG A 81 -2.83 11.97 1.17
N SER A 82 -4.03 12.36 0.74
CA SER A 82 -4.62 13.66 1.10
C SER A 82 -4.82 13.79 2.62
N ILE A 83 -5.37 12.74 3.24
CA ILE A 83 -5.60 12.70 4.70
C ILE A 83 -4.27 12.74 5.47
N LEU A 84 -3.31 11.89 5.10
CA LEU A 84 -1.98 11.84 5.75
C LEU A 84 -1.28 13.20 5.72
N ARG A 85 -1.33 13.90 4.57
CA ARG A 85 -0.74 15.25 4.43
C ARG A 85 -1.41 16.28 5.33
N ARG A 86 -2.73 16.24 5.47
CA ARG A 86 -3.50 17.23 6.26
C ARG A 86 -3.37 17.01 7.77
N GLN A 87 -3.19 15.77 8.20
CA GLN A 87 -2.99 15.42 9.61
C GLN A 87 -1.52 15.57 10.04
N ASP A 88 -0.65 16.11 9.18
CA ASP A 88 0.81 16.23 9.37
C ASP A 88 1.47 14.91 9.83
N LEU A 89 0.95 13.79 9.32
CA LEU A 89 1.48 12.47 9.64
C LEU A 89 2.68 12.20 8.72
N ILE A 90 3.87 12.13 9.31
CA ILE A 90 5.11 11.73 8.61
C ILE A 90 5.09 10.20 8.37
N ARG A 91 4.14 9.76 7.54
CA ARG A 91 3.88 8.36 7.19
C ARG A 91 3.88 8.21 5.67
N LEU A 92 4.75 7.33 5.17
CA LEU A 92 4.85 7.06 3.74
C LEU A 92 3.76 6.07 3.34
N LEU A 93 2.89 6.47 2.41
CA LEU A 93 1.87 5.58 1.85
C LEU A 93 2.48 4.73 0.72
N TYR A 94 2.20 3.44 0.74
CA TYR A 94 2.59 2.48 -0.29
C TYR A 94 1.39 1.69 -0.78
N LEU A 95 1.37 1.42 -2.09
CA LEU A 95 0.50 0.42 -2.71
C LEU A 95 1.28 -0.88 -2.85
N ALA A 96 0.95 -1.88 -2.04
CA ALA A 96 1.55 -3.21 -2.11
C ALA A 96 0.91 -4.03 -3.23
N VAL A 97 1.76 -4.53 -4.13
CA VAL A 97 1.36 -5.32 -5.29
C VAL A 97 2.27 -6.52 -5.49
N SER A 98 1.75 -7.47 -6.22
CA SER A 98 2.44 -8.67 -6.66
C SER A 98 3.57 -8.41 -7.65
N ALA A 99 4.68 -9.14 -7.55
CA ALA A 99 5.71 -9.15 -8.59
C ALA A 99 5.16 -9.58 -9.96
N GLU A 100 4.20 -10.51 -10.00
CA GLU A 100 3.48 -10.89 -11.21
C GLU A 100 2.61 -9.73 -11.73
N ILE A 101 1.84 -9.09 -10.84
CA ILE A 101 1.02 -7.93 -11.22
C ILE A 101 1.91 -6.75 -11.65
N TYR A 102 3.03 -6.57 -10.99
CA TYR A 102 4.00 -5.54 -11.35
C TYR A 102 4.51 -5.77 -12.77
N SER A 103 4.97 -6.99 -13.08
CA SER A 103 5.52 -7.33 -14.39
C SER A 103 4.49 -7.33 -15.52
N THR A 104 3.23 -7.69 -15.24
CA THR A 104 2.19 -7.84 -16.27
C THR A 104 1.35 -6.57 -16.48
N LEU A 105 1.10 -5.79 -15.43
CA LEU A 105 0.24 -4.60 -15.46
C LEU A 105 1.04 -3.30 -15.26
N PHE A 106 1.82 -3.20 -14.19
CA PHE A 106 2.48 -1.92 -13.84
C PHE A 106 3.70 -1.60 -14.70
N GLN A 107 4.23 -2.54 -15.49
CA GLN A 107 5.25 -2.29 -16.51
C GLN A 107 4.69 -1.70 -17.82
N LYS A 108 3.36 -1.64 -17.99
CA LYS A 108 2.77 -1.01 -19.18
C LYS A 108 3.07 0.49 -19.15
N GLN A 109 3.56 1.06 -20.26
CA GLN A 109 4.03 2.46 -20.31
C GLN A 109 3.01 3.47 -19.78
N ILE A 110 1.72 3.32 -20.14
CA ILE A 110 0.65 4.21 -19.66
C ILE A 110 0.48 4.15 -18.13
N ILE A 111 0.70 2.97 -17.53
CA ILE A 111 0.61 2.79 -16.08
C ILE A 111 1.87 3.31 -15.39
N LEU A 112 3.05 3.11 -15.99
CA LEU A 112 4.29 3.72 -15.49
C LEU A 112 4.20 5.25 -15.45
N ASN A 113 3.68 5.88 -16.52
CA ASN A 113 3.46 7.32 -16.56
C ASN A 113 2.52 7.75 -15.43
N LEU A 114 1.38 7.06 -15.26
CA LEU A 114 0.43 7.33 -14.18
C LEU A 114 1.09 7.25 -12.79
N ILE A 115 1.91 6.23 -12.51
CA ILE A 115 2.61 6.08 -11.23
C ILE A 115 3.54 7.27 -10.98
N GLN A 116 4.25 7.72 -12.02
CA GLN A 116 5.19 8.84 -11.95
C GLN A 116 4.45 10.16 -11.72
N ASP A 117 3.46 10.46 -12.56
CA ASP A 117 2.65 11.67 -12.51
C ASP A 117 1.98 11.81 -11.14
N GLU A 118 1.39 10.70 -10.66
CA GLU A 118 0.72 10.66 -9.37
C GLU A 118 1.68 10.41 -8.20
N ASN A 119 2.99 10.28 -8.37
CA ASN A 119 3.94 10.00 -7.28
C ASN A 119 3.50 8.81 -6.39
N ILE A 120 3.10 7.71 -7.03
CA ILE A 120 2.66 6.50 -6.35
C ILE A 120 3.86 5.66 -5.95
N ARG A 121 3.96 5.30 -4.67
CA ARG A 121 5.01 4.42 -4.16
C ARG A 121 4.48 3.01 -4.19
N LEU A 122 5.19 2.14 -4.90
CA LEU A 122 4.89 0.72 -4.93
C LEU A 122 5.74 -0.04 -3.92
N LEU A 123 5.13 -1.03 -3.28
CA LEU A 123 5.82 -2.09 -2.55
C LEU A 123 5.61 -3.39 -3.33
N VAL A 124 6.64 -3.87 -4.00
CA VAL A 124 6.54 -5.07 -4.85
C VAL A 124 7.05 -6.28 -4.06
N LEU A 125 6.23 -7.33 -3.98
CA LEU A 125 6.55 -8.54 -3.21
C LEU A 125 6.72 -9.75 -4.14
N ALA A 126 7.83 -10.45 -3.97
CA ALA A 126 8.27 -11.57 -4.81
C ALA A 126 7.57 -12.91 -4.49
N LEU A 127 7.06 -13.09 -3.27
CA LEU A 127 6.42 -14.33 -2.84
C LEU A 127 4.91 -14.12 -2.69
N TRP A 128 4.14 -14.98 -3.36
CA TRP A 128 2.71 -15.20 -3.12
C TRP A 128 2.43 -16.68 -2.84
N GLU A 129 3.43 -17.40 -2.33
CA GLU A 129 3.33 -18.80 -1.88
C GLU A 129 3.26 -18.87 -0.36
#